data_AF-B0QYP5-F1
#
_entry.id   AF-B0QYP5-F1
#
_cell.length_a   1.000
_cell.length_b   1.000
_cell.length_c   1.000
_cell.angle_alpha   90.00
_cell.angle_beta   90.00
_cell.angle_gamma   90.00
#
_symmetry.space_group_name_H-M   'P 1'
#
loop_
_entity.id
_entity.type
_entity.pdbx_description
1 polymer ?
#
loop_
_entity_poly.entity_id
_entity_poly.type
_entity_poly.pdbx_seq_one_letter_code
_entity_poly.pdbx_strand_id
1 'polypeptide(L)'
;DVKLNSPSSLIGQALTEILQHPERARDALRVLLHLVEKSLQRIQNGQRNAMYTSQQSVENKVGGIPGWQALLTAVGFRLDPPTSGLPAAVFFPTSDPGDRLQQCSSTLQSLLGLPNPALQALCKLITASETGEQLISRLHQVLVQLQAGEKEQDLASAPIQVSISVQLWRLPGCHEFLAALGFDLCEVGQEEVILKTGKQANRRTVHFALQSLLSLFDSTELPKRLSLDSSSSLESLASAQSVSNALPLGYQQPPFSPTGADSIASDAISVYSLSSIASSMSFVSKPEGGSEGGGPGGRQD
;
A
#
# COMPACT_ATOMS: atom_id res chain seq x y z
N ASP A 1 31.92 6.31 1.00
CA ASP A 1 31.41 6.34 -0.38
C ASP A 1 30.47 5.22 -0.84
N VAL A 2 30.56 3.96 -0.40
CA VAL A 2 29.78 2.86 -1.03
C VAL A 2 28.25 2.89 -0.74
N LYS A 3 27.78 3.65 0.26
CA LYS A 3 26.36 3.66 0.67
C LYS A 3 25.42 4.53 -0.18
N LEU A 4 25.96 5.51 -0.91
CA LEU A 4 25.15 6.50 -1.65
C LEU A 4 24.47 5.94 -2.91
N ASN A 5 24.86 4.75 -3.37
CA ASN A 5 24.33 4.12 -4.61
C ASN A 5 23.62 2.79 -4.36
N SER A 6 23.19 2.51 -3.13
CA SER A 6 22.38 1.31 -2.88
C SER A 6 20.99 1.44 -3.54
N PRO A 7 20.39 0.36 -4.06
CA PRO A 7 19.05 0.43 -4.66
C PRO A 7 17.99 1.01 -3.72
N SER A 8 18.07 0.73 -2.42
CA SER A 8 17.20 1.31 -1.40
C SER A 8 17.35 2.84 -1.32
N SER A 9 18.59 3.35 -1.41
CA SER A 9 18.85 4.80 -1.39
C SER A 9 18.28 5.51 -2.62
N LEU A 10 18.37 4.89 -3.81
CA LEU A 10 17.78 5.44 -5.03
C LEU A 10 16.24 5.50 -4.96
N ILE A 11 15.61 4.47 -4.38
CA ILE A 11 14.15 4.46 -4.14
C ILE A 11 13.77 5.58 -3.18
N GLY A 12 14.45 5.70 -2.04
CA GLY A 12 14.18 6.75 -1.04
C GLY A 12 14.35 8.16 -1.60
N GLN A 13 15.39 8.39 -2.40
CA GLN A 13 15.64 9.68 -3.05
C GLN A 13 14.52 10.03 -4.04
N ALA A 14 14.14 9.11 -4.91
CA ALA A 14 13.06 9.33 -5.86
C ALA A 14 11.70 9.58 -5.18
N LEU A 15 11.43 8.88 -4.08
CA LEU A 15 10.23 9.11 -3.26
C LEU A 15 10.26 10.48 -2.58
N THR A 16 11.43 10.93 -2.12
CA THR A 16 11.60 12.26 -1.53
C THR A 16 11.28 13.35 -2.55
N GLU A 17 11.74 13.23 -3.79
CA GLU A 17 11.37 14.14 -4.89
C GLU A 17 9.86 14.17 -5.14
N ILE A 18 9.21 13.00 -5.19
CA ILE A 18 7.76 12.91 -5.36
C ILE A 18 7.00 13.60 -4.22
N LEU A 19 7.43 13.36 -2.98
CA LEU A 19 6.77 13.86 -1.78
C LEU A 19 6.95 15.38 -1.56
N GLN A 20 7.89 16.03 -2.26
CA GLN A 20 7.98 17.50 -2.31
C GLN A 20 6.74 18.16 -2.96
N HIS A 21 5.85 17.38 -3.57
CA HIS A 21 4.61 17.85 -4.20
C HIS A 21 3.35 17.36 -3.44
N PRO A 22 3.09 17.87 -2.21
CA PRO A 22 2.05 17.36 -1.30
C PRO A 22 0.66 17.18 -1.92
N GLU A 23 0.22 18.13 -2.75
CA GLU A 23 -1.12 18.12 -3.36
C GLU A 23 -1.33 16.99 -4.37
N ARG A 24 -0.24 16.52 -5.02
CA ARG A 24 -0.29 15.52 -6.10
C ARG A 24 0.38 14.19 -5.73
N ALA A 25 1.20 14.18 -4.68
CA ALA A 25 2.00 13.02 -4.30
C ALA A 25 1.15 11.76 -4.11
N ARG A 26 0.00 11.85 -3.42
CA ARG A 26 -0.83 10.67 -3.13
C ARG A 26 -1.33 9.98 -4.40
N ASP A 27 -1.77 10.74 -5.40
CA ASP A 27 -2.27 10.18 -6.66
C ASP A 27 -1.13 9.61 -7.51
N ALA A 28 0.00 10.30 -7.57
CA ALA A 28 1.19 9.77 -8.23
C ALA A 28 1.68 8.45 -7.61
N LEU A 29 1.73 8.38 -6.27
CA LEU A 29 2.09 7.15 -5.54
C LEU A 29 1.14 5.99 -5.86
N ARG A 30 -0.17 6.25 -6.02
CA ARG A 30 -1.15 5.22 -6.43
C ARG A 30 -0.86 4.69 -7.84
N VAL A 31 -0.54 5.58 -8.77
CA VAL A 31 -0.18 5.19 -10.14
C VAL A 31 1.11 4.37 -10.14
N LEU A 32 2.11 4.78 -9.38
CA LEU A 32 3.39 4.08 -9.28
C LEU A 32 3.24 2.72 -8.61
N LEU A 33 2.47 2.63 -7.52
CA LEU A 33 2.15 1.36 -6.87
C LEU A 33 1.47 0.41 -7.88
N HIS A 34 0.50 0.91 -8.64
CA HIS A 34 -0.17 0.09 -9.64
C HIS A 34 0.79 -0.49 -10.68
N LEU A 35 1.76 0.29 -11.18
CA LEU A 35 2.74 -0.20 -12.15
C LEU A 35 3.67 -1.27 -11.53
N VAL A 36 4.12 -1.03 -10.29
CA VAL A 36 4.98 -1.96 -9.55
C VAL A 36 4.25 -3.27 -9.25
N GLU A 37 3.03 -3.21 -8.71
CA GLU A 37 2.21 -4.39 -8.40
C GLU A 37 1.85 -5.16 -9.66
N LYS A 38 1.52 -4.47 -10.76
CA LYS A 38 1.29 -5.11 -12.04
C LYS A 38 2.52 -5.86 -12.53
N SER A 39 3.72 -5.31 -12.34
CA SER A 39 4.97 -6.01 -12.70
C SER A 39 5.19 -7.25 -11.84
N LEU A 40 4.99 -7.13 -10.52
CA LEU A 40 5.10 -8.25 -9.58
C LEU A 40 4.13 -9.39 -9.93
N GLN A 41 2.87 -9.05 -10.22
CA GLN A 41 1.85 -10.02 -10.61
C GLN A 41 2.25 -10.77 -11.89
N ARG A 42 2.81 -10.07 -12.88
CA ARG A 42 3.28 -10.70 -14.13
C ARG A 42 4.42 -11.68 -13.87
N ILE A 43 5.39 -11.27 -13.05
CA ILE A 43 6.55 -12.10 -12.67
C ILE A 43 6.10 -13.36 -11.93
N GLN A 44 5.20 -13.21 -10.95
CA GLN A 44 4.63 -14.34 -10.18
C GLN A 44 3.84 -15.30 -11.07
N ASN A 45 3.12 -14.78 -12.07
CA ASN A 45 2.40 -15.58 -13.06
C ASN A 45 3.30 -16.16 -14.17
N GLY A 46 4.62 -15.98 -14.10
CA GLY A 46 5.58 -16.50 -15.09
C GLY A 46 5.50 -15.83 -16.47
N GLN A 47 4.90 -14.65 -16.58
CA GLN A 47 4.72 -13.95 -17.85
C GLN A 47 6.02 -13.27 -18.30
N ARG A 48 6.67 -13.83 -19.32
CA ARG A 48 7.96 -13.33 -19.84
C ARG A 48 7.86 -12.46 -21.09
N ASN A 49 6.67 -12.30 -21.67
CA ASN A 49 6.48 -11.45 -22.83
C ASN A 49 6.75 -9.97 -22.46
N ALA A 50 7.42 -9.25 -23.35
CA ALA A 50 7.68 -7.82 -23.16
C ALA A 50 6.35 -7.07 -23.05
N MET A 51 6.25 -6.18 -22.06
CA MET A 51 5.12 -5.28 -21.85
C MET A 51 5.67 -3.86 -21.71
N TYR A 52 5.00 -2.90 -22.33
CA TYR A 52 5.38 -1.50 -22.27
C TYR A 52 4.16 -0.59 -22.21
N THR A 53 4.39 0.65 -21.78
CA THR A 53 3.45 1.78 -21.86
C THR A 53 4.21 3.00 -22.36
N SER A 54 3.53 4.03 -22.88
CA SER A 54 4.22 5.27 -23.25
C SER A 54 4.63 6.06 -22.00
N GLN A 55 5.80 6.70 -22.03
CA GLN A 55 6.25 7.61 -20.95
C GLN A 55 5.25 8.74 -20.75
N GLN A 56 4.71 9.30 -21.84
CA GLN A 56 3.70 10.35 -21.79
C GLN A 56 2.42 9.94 -21.04
N SER A 57 1.98 8.69 -21.18
CA SER A 57 0.80 8.21 -20.42
C SER A 57 1.09 8.12 -18.93
N VAL A 58 2.32 7.75 -18.54
CA VAL A 58 2.72 7.70 -17.13
C VAL A 58 2.84 9.12 -16.59
N GLU A 59 3.56 10.01 -17.28
CA GLU A 59 3.71 11.43 -16.96
C GLU A 59 2.36 12.11 -16.68
N ASN A 60 1.39 11.93 -17.59
CA ASN A 60 0.05 12.49 -17.44
C ASN A 60 -0.68 11.94 -16.21
N LYS A 61 -0.52 10.65 -15.90
CA LYS A 61 -1.20 10.00 -14.76
C LYS A 61 -0.57 10.36 -13.41
N VAL A 62 0.75 10.54 -13.35
CA VAL A 62 1.43 11.02 -12.13
C VAL A 62 1.29 12.53 -11.94
N GLY A 63 0.67 13.23 -12.92
CA GLY A 63 0.39 14.66 -12.83
C GLY A 63 1.63 15.52 -13.04
N GLY A 64 2.63 15.03 -13.77
CA GLY A 64 3.85 15.78 -14.11
C GLY A 64 4.77 16.14 -12.95
N ILE A 65 4.71 15.39 -11.84
CA ILE A 65 5.65 15.57 -10.73
C ILE A 65 7.00 14.90 -11.05
N PRO A 66 8.14 15.42 -10.59
CA PRO A 66 9.45 14.78 -10.75
C PRO A 66 9.58 13.48 -9.93
N GLY A 67 10.70 12.77 -10.08
CA GLY A 67 11.05 11.57 -9.31
C GLY A 67 10.47 10.24 -9.80
N TRP A 68 9.35 10.22 -10.54
CA TRP A 68 8.74 8.96 -10.98
C TRP A 68 9.63 8.13 -11.92
N GLN A 69 10.36 8.78 -12.82
CA GLN A 69 11.28 8.11 -13.75
C GLN A 69 12.43 7.44 -12.99
N ALA A 70 12.99 8.17 -12.03
CA ALA A 70 14.06 7.67 -11.16
C ALA A 70 13.58 6.47 -10.32
N LEU A 71 12.36 6.55 -9.76
CA LEU A 71 11.77 5.45 -8.99
C LEU A 71 11.60 4.20 -9.85
N LEU A 72 10.97 4.32 -11.02
CA LEU A 72 10.75 3.20 -11.92
C LEU A 72 12.08 2.58 -12.40
N THR A 73 13.07 3.42 -12.71
CA THR A 73 14.41 2.95 -13.09
C THR A 73 15.08 2.19 -11.94
N ALA A 74 15.00 2.70 -10.71
CA ALA A 74 15.60 2.10 -9.52
C ALA A 74 15.06 0.69 -9.23
N VAL A 75 13.80 0.44 -9.54
CA VAL A 75 13.15 -0.88 -9.33
C VAL A 75 13.19 -1.78 -10.57
N GLY A 76 13.85 -1.34 -11.66
CA GLY A 76 14.17 -2.17 -12.81
C GLY A 76 13.28 -2.00 -14.04
N PHE A 77 12.40 -1.00 -14.07
CA PHE A 77 11.79 -0.59 -15.35
C PHE A 77 12.85 0.02 -16.25
N ARG A 78 12.68 -0.16 -17.56
CA ARG A 78 13.54 0.49 -18.55
C ARG A 78 12.78 1.62 -19.23
N LEU A 79 13.35 2.81 -19.18
CA LEU A 79 12.83 3.98 -19.88
C LEU A 79 13.65 4.17 -21.16
N ASP A 80 13.04 3.91 -22.31
CA ASP A 80 13.68 4.12 -23.60
C ASP A 80 13.28 5.50 -24.16
N PRO A 81 14.24 6.32 -24.60
CA PRO A 81 13.97 7.62 -25.22
C PRO A 81 13.23 7.43 -26.55
N PRO A 82 12.59 8.49 -27.08
CA PRO A 82 12.02 8.43 -28.42
C PRO A 82 13.15 8.16 -29.42
N THR A 83 13.01 7.07 -30.17
CA THR A 83 13.93 6.67 -31.24
C THR A 83 13.19 6.76 -32.56
N SER A 84 13.89 6.99 -33.68
CA SER A 84 13.32 7.31 -35.00
C SER A 84 12.06 6.49 -35.35
N GLY A 85 10.87 7.07 -35.13
CA GLY A 85 9.57 6.45 -35.43
C GLY A 85 8.82 5.80 -34.24
N LEU A 86 9.43 5.69 -33.05
CA LEU A 86 8.82 5.13 -31.85
C LEU A 86 8.72 6.17 -30.72
N PRO A 87 7.56 6.28 -30.04
CA PRO A 87 7.42 7.17 -28.89
C PRO A 87 8.25 6.67 -27.70
N ALA A 88 8.61 7.59 -26.81
CA ALA A 88 9.26 7.26 -25.55
C ALA A 88 8.42 6.23 -24.76
N ALA A 89 9.05 5.15 -24.30
CA ALA A 89 8.38 4.00 -23.70
C ALA A 89 8.96 3.64 -22.33
N VAL A 90 8.11 3.01 -21.51
CA VAL A 90 8.44 2.40 -20.21
C VAL A 90 8.20 0.90 -20.34
N PHE A 91 9.26 0.11 -20.24
CA PHE A 91 9.20 -1.34 -20.30
C PHE A 91 9.15 -1.94 -18.89
N PHE A 92 8.26 -2.91 -18.71
CA PHE A 92 8.05 -3.61 -17.46
C PHE A 92 9.18 -4.64 -17.24
N PRO A 93 9.71 -4.76 -16.02
CA PRO A 93 10.69 -5.79 -15.70
C PRO A 93 10.09 -7.21 -15.80
N THR A 94 10.92 -8.17 -16.19
CA THR A 94 10.55 -9.60 -16.30
C THR A 94 11.03 -10.46 -15.13
N SER A 95 11.73 -9.85 -14.17
CA SER A 95 12.22 -10.47 -12.94
C SER A 95 12.35 -9.41 -11.85
N ASP A 96 12.40 -9.85 -10.58
CA ASP A 96 12.60 -8.98 -9.42
C ASP A 96 13.92 -9.31 -8.71
N PRO A 97 15.08 -8.96 -9.29
CA PRO A 97 16.36 -9.26 -8.67
C PRO A 97 16.53 -8.45 -7.38
N GLY A 98 16.82 -9.14 -6.29
CA GLY A 98 17.03 -8.53 -4.97
C GLY A 98 15.75 -7.94 -4.36
N ASP A 99 14.57 -8.43 -4.76
CA ASP A 99 13.26 -8.06 -4.21
C ASP A 99 12.97 -6.54 -4.25
N ARG A 100 13.54 -5.83 -5.24
CA ARG A 100 13.44 -4.36 -5.35
C ARG A 100 12.01 -3.90 -5.62
N LEU A 101 11.28 -4.62 -6.47
CA LEU A 101 9.86 -4.32 -6.72
C LEU A 101 9.04 -4.65 -5.47
N GLN A 102 9.29 -5.77 -4.80
CA GLN A 102 8.62 -6.11 -3.52
C GLN A 102 8.85 -5.04 -2.45
N GLN A 103 10.10 -4.59 -2.29
CA GLN A 103 10.46 -3.54 -1.34
C GLN A 103 9.76 -2.22 -1.69
N CYS A 104 9.83 -1.79 -2.96
CA CYS A 104 9.17 -0.57 -3.41
C CYS A 104 7.65 -0.65 -3.23
N SER A 105 7.02 -1.79 -3.56
CA SER A 105 5.60 -2.02 -3.31
C SER A 105 5.25 -1.83 -1.83
N SER A 106 6.02 -2.45 -0.93
CA SER A 106 5.83 -2.34 0.52
C SER A 106 5.96 -0.89 1.01
N THR A 107 6.94 -0.15 0.50
CA THR A 107 7.13 1.28 0.81
C THR A 107 5.99 2.15 0.28
N LEU A 108 5.55 1.92 -0.95
CA LEU A 108 4.43 2.67 -1.53
C LEU A 108 3.12 2.39 -0.77
N GLN A 109 2.89 1.13 -0.37
CA GLN A 109 1.76 0.74 0.46
C GLN A 109 1.82 1.37 1.86
N SER A 110 3.00 1.48 2.48
CA SER A 110 3.12 2.13 3.78
C SER A 110 2.81 3.64 3.70
N LEU A 111 3.33 4.34 2.69
CA LEU A 111 3.01 5.74 2.43
C LEU A 111 1.52 5.96 2.15
N LEU A 112 0.91 5.11 1.29
CA LEU A 112 -0.51 5.19 0.95
C LEU A 112 -1.43 4.74 2.08
N GLY A 113 -0.91 3.95 3.02
CA GLY A 113 -1.58 3.51 4.24
C GLY A 113 -1.69 4.62 5.30
N LEU A 114 -0.96 5.72 5.16
CA LEU A 114 -1.05 6.87 6.05
C LEU A 114 -2.38 7.64 5.87
N PRO A 115 -2.97 8.12 6.98
CA PRO A 115 -4.02 9.14 6.93
C PRO A 115 -3.58 10.33 6.08
N ASN A 116 -4.51 10.96 5.36
CA ASN A 116 -4.16 12.10 4.50
C ASN A 116 -3.41 13.22 5.26
N PRO A 117 -3.84 13.63 6.48
CA PRO A 117 -3.10 14.64 7.24
C PRO A 117 -1.68 14.19 7.60
N ALA A 118 -1.47 12.90 7.89
CA ALA A 118 -0.14 12.36 8.19
C ALA A 118 0.77 12.38 6.96
N LEU A 119 0.26 11.99 5.79
CA LEU A 119 1.04 12.06 4.55
C LEU A 119 1.42 13.51 4.21
N GLN A 120 0.49 14.45 4.34
CA GLN A 120 0.73 15.88 4.10
C GLN A 120 1.79 16.45 5.06
N ALA A 121 1.72 16.06 6.33
CA ALA A 121 2.70 16.45 7.33
C ALA A 121 4.08 15.85 7.05
N LEU A 122 4.14 14.58 6.61
CA LEU A 122 5.36 13.92 6.20
C LEU A 122 6.04 14.64 5.02
N CYS A 123 5.27 15.09 4.02
CA CYS A 123 5.78 15.88 2.89
C CYS A 123 6.49 17.19 3.34
N LYS A 124 6.06 17.80 4.45
CA LYS A 124 6.77 18.94 5.05
C LYS A 124 8.02 18.48 5.78
N LEU A 125 7.92 17.39 6.55
CA LEU A 125 8.99 16.89 7.40
C LEU A 125 10.23 16.45 6.61
N ILE A 126 10.06 15.83 5.43
CA ILE A 126 11.19 15.37 4.59
C ILE A 126 12.12 16.50 4.14
N THR A 127 11.67 17.75 4.17
CA THR A 127 12.51 18.91 3.86
C THR A 127 13.49 19.25 5.00
N ALA A 128 13.30 18.66 6.20
CA ALA A 128 14.12 18.83 7.39
C ALA A 128 14.82 17.52 7.80
N SER A 129 15.61 16.95 6.87
CA SER A 129 16.07 15.56 6.87
C SER A 129 16.97 15.11 8.05
N GLU A 130 17.62 16.02 8.78
CA GLU A 130 18.66 15.65 9.76
C GLU A 130 18.12 15.03 11.06
N THR A 131 16.80 15.03 11.28
CA THR A 131 16.21 14.63 12.58
C THR A 131 15.30 13.39 12.50
N GLY A 132 15.23 12.74 11.34
CA GLY A 132 14.39 11.56 11.11
C GLY A 132 14.67 10.38 12.04
N GLU A 133 15.94 10.19 12.44
CA GLU A 133 16.36 9.09 13.32
C GLU A 133 15.70 9.14 14.71
N GLN A 134 15.56 10.33 15.30
CA GLN A 134 14.90 10.48 16.61
C GLN A 134 13.43 10.04 16.50
N LEU A 135 12.75 10.43 15.43
CA LEU A 135 11.35 10.05 15.21
C LEU A 135 11.19 8.56 14.94
N ILE A 136 12.10 7.96 14.16
CA ILE A 136 12.15 6.50 13.92
C ILE A 136 12.30 5.76 15.24
N SER A 137 13.26 6.15 16.09
CA SER A 137 13.50 5.53 17.38
C SER A 137 12.26 5.57 18.29
N ARG A 138 11.59 6.73 18.36
CA ARG A 138 10.39 6.91 19.18
C ARG A 138 9.19 6.12 18.66
N LEU A 139 8.92 6.13 17.34
CA LEU A 139 7.82 5.36 16.79
C LEU A 139 8.06 3.86 16.90
N HIS A 140 9.31 3.40 16.77
CA HIS A 140 9.68 2.01 17.02
C HIS A 140 9.38 1.60 18.48
N GLN A 141 9.78 2.43 19.45
CA GLN A 141 9.47 2.19 20.87
C GLN A 141 7.96 2.08 21.12
N VAL A 142 7.17 3.00 20.56
CA VAL A 142 5.70 2.98 20.70
C VAL A 142 5.12 1.71 20.08
N LEU A 143 5.58 1.32 18.89
CA LEU A 143 5.07 0.15 18.20
C LEU A 143 5.31 -1.15 19.00
N VAL A 144 6.49 -1.30 19.60
CA VAL A 144 6.83 -2.45 20.46
C VAL A 144 5.92 -2.47 21.70
N GLN A 145 5.68 -1.32 22.33
CA GLN A 145 4.81 -1.23 23.51
C GLN A 145 3.33 -1.51 23.17
N LEU A 146 2.84 -1.03 22.02
CA LEU A 146 1.50 -1.36 21.52
C LEU A 146 1.34 -2.86 21.29
N GLN A 147 2.37 -3.54 20.78
CA GLN A 147 2.36 -4.98 20.56
C GLN A 147 2.39 -5.79 21.87
N ALA A 148 3.08 -5.30 22.90
CA ALA A 148 3.11 -5.94 24.21
C ALA A 148 1.74 -5.84 24.90
N GLY A 149 1.08 -4.68 24.82
CA GLY A 149 -0.25 -4.46 25.40
C GLY A 149 -1.39 -5.25 24.76
N GLU A 150 -1.22 -5.77 23.54
CA GLU A 150 -2.21 -6.65 22.90
C GLU A 150 -2.17 -8.10 23.42
N LYS A 151 -1.04 -8.53 24.00
CA LYS A 151 -0.88 -9.90 24.53
C LYS A 151 -1.39 -10.05 25.95
N GLU A 152 -1.40 -8.97 26.73
CA GLU A 152 -2.11 -8.88 28.01
C GLU A 152 -3.56 -8.46 27.73
N GLN A 153 -4.36 -9.44 27.33
CA GLN A 153 -5.79 -9.25 27.16
C GLN A 153 -6.39 -8.78 28.49
N ASP A 154 -7.10 -7.64 28.44
CA ASP A 154 -8.17 -7.23 29.37
C ASP A 154 -7.92 -6.12 30.43
N LEU A 155 -6.88 -5.29 30.31
CA LEU A 155 -6.81 -4.02 31.04
C LEU A 155 -6.50 -2.89 30.07
N ALA A 156 -7.35 -1.85 30.10
CA ALA A 156 -7.26 -0.63 29.32
C ALA A 156 -5.78 -0.22 29.14
N SER A 157 -5.24 -0.45 27.95
CA SER A 157 -3.82 -0.22 27.65
C SER A 157 -3.50 1.21 28.05
N ALA A 158 -2.65 1.38 29.06
CA ALA A 158 -2.30 2.70 29.54
C ALA A 158 -1.73 3.51 28.37
N PRO A 159 -2.07 4.81 28.25
CA PRO A 159 -1.56 5.62 27.16
C PRO A 159 -0.02 5.64 27.21
N ILE A 160 0.61 5.23 26.11
CA ILE A 160 2.07 5.17 25.99
C ILE A 160 2.60 6.60 25.93
N GLN A 161 3.44 6.96 26.90
CA GLN A 161 4.08 8.27 26.96
C GLN A 161 5.42 8.26 26.21
N VAL A 162 5.68 9.34 25.48
CA VAL A 162 6.88 9.53 24.66
C VAL A 162 7.41 10.94 24.86
N SER A 163 8.71 11.10 25.02
CA SER A 163 9.38 12.41 24.97
C SER A 163 10.08 12.63 23.63
N ILE A 164 9.95 13.83 23.07
CA ILE A 164 10.76 14.26 21.92
C ILE A 164 11.41 15.61 22.22
N SER A 165 12.51 15.93 21.56
CA SER A 165 13.13 17.25 21.71
C SER A 165 12.22 18.38 21.18
N VAL A 166 12.27 19.55 21.81
CA VAL A 166 11.58 20.77 21.32
C VAL A 166 12.09 21.16 19.93
N GLN A 167 13.34 20.86 19.59
CA GLN A 167 13.90 21.06 18.25
C GLN A 167 13.18 20.21 17.21
N LEU A 168 12.98 18.91 17.47
CA LEU A 168 12.23 18.01 16.59
C LEU A 168 10.77 18.46 16.47
N TRP A 169 10.12 18.81 17.58
CA TRP A 169 8.72 19.26 17.60
C TRP A 169 8.47 20.50 16.72
N ARG A 170 9.44 21.43 16.68
CA ARG A 170 9.37 22.68 15.90
C ARG A 170 9.61 22.49 14.41
N LEU A 171 10.04 21.31 13.97
CA LEU A 171 10.23 21.06 12.54
C LEU A 171 8.88 21.12 11.81
N PRO A 172 8.85 21.72 10.59
CA PRO A 172 7.64 21.76 9.78
C PRO A 172 7.07 20.36 9.56
N GLY A 173 5.80 20.15 9.88
CA GLY A 173 5.15 18.86 9.72
C GLY A 173 5.32 17.89 10.90
N CYS A 174 6.26 18.09 11.82
CA CYS A 174 6.50 17.09 12.87
C CYS A 174 5.32 16.95 13.83
N HIS A 175 4.85 18.08 14.39
CA HIS A 175 3.72 18.06 15.32
C HIS A 175 2.41 17.68 14.61
N GLU A 176 2.19 18.12 13.37
CA GLU A 176 1.01 17.69 12.60
C GLU A 176 1.06 16.19 12.27
N PHE A 177 2.25 15.65 12.00
CA PHE A 177 2.45 14.23 11.74
C PHE A 177 2.10 13.42 12.98
N LEU A 178 2.67 13.75 14.13
CA LEU A 178 2.40 13.06 15.40
C LEU A 178 0.92 13.16 15.79
N ALA A 179 0.31 14.34 15.67
CA ALA A 179 -1.13 14.50 15.90
C ALA A 179 -1.98 13.63 14.95
N ALA A 180 -1.62 13.57 13.66
CA ALA A 180 -2.32 12.76 12.67
C ALA A 180 -2.14 11.23 12.89
N LEU A 181 -1.10 10.82 13.59
CA LEU A 181 -0.91 9.43 14.06
C LEU A 181 -1.68 9.14 15.36
N GLY A 182 -2.31 10.14 15.97
CA GLY A 182 -3.11 10.01 17.19
C GLY A 182 -2.34 10.26 18.48
N PHE A 183 -1.21 10.97 18.45
CA PHE A 183 -0.52 11.40 19.67
C PHE A 183 -1.11 12.70 20.19
N ASP A 184 -1.44 12.73 21.49
CA ASP A 184 -1.94 13.90 22.20
C ASP A 184 -0.79 14.60 22.92
N LEU A 185 -0.79 15.94 22.87
CA LEU A 185 0.12 16.77 23.64
C LEU A 185 -0.22 16.76 25.13
N CYS A 186 0.76 16.40 25.96
CA CYS A 186 0.63 16.43 27.42
C CYS A 186 1.27 17.66 28.01
N GLU A 187 2.55 17.87 27.72
CA GLU A 187 3.37 18.90 28.35
C GLU A 187 4.43 19.41 27.37
N VAL A 188 4.73 20.71 27.44
CA VAL A 188 5.83 21.34 26.70
C VAL A 188 6.81 21.87 27.74
N GLY A 189 7.94 21.18 27.88
CA GLY A 189 9.05 21.60 28.72
C GLY A 189 10.03 22.53 28.00
N GLN A 190 11.15 22.82 28.66
CA GLN A 190 12.19 23.69 28.10
C GLN A 190 12.99 23.00 26.97
N GLU A 191 13.29 21.72 27.12
CA GLU A 191 14.08 20.94 26.15
C GLU A 191 13.30 19.80 25.49
N GLU A 192 12.27 19.27 26.16
CA GLU A 192 11.48 18.15 25.70
C GLU A 192 9.97 18.48 25.65
N VAL A 193 9.28 17.83 24.72
CA VAL A 193 7.82 17.81 24.59
C VAL A 193 7.34 16.40 24.91
N ILE A 194 6.40 16.30 25.84
CA ILE A 194 5.81 15.04 26.27
C ILE A 194 4.50 14.83 25.52
N LEU A 195 4.41 13.67 24.88
CA LEU A 195 3.27 13.19 24.12
C LEU A 195 2.76 11.89 24.74
N LYS A 196 1.49 11.58 24.52
CA LYS A 196 0.94 10.26 24.82
C LYS A 196 0.11 9.73 23.66
N THR A 197 0.03 8.41 23.51
CA THR A 197 -0.90 7.82 22.55
C THR A 197 -2.34 8.10 22.99
N GLY A 198 -3.09 8.79 22.13
CA GLY A 198 -4.52 9.04 22.29
C GLY A 198 -5.37 7.85 21.84
N LYS A 199 -6.69 7.99 21.95
CA LYS A 199 -7.66 6.93 21.56
C LYS A 199 -7.63 6.58 20.07
N GLN A 200 -7.16 7.50 19.23
CA GLN A 200 -7.07 7.33 17.78
C GLN A 200 -5.73 6.73 17.33
N ALA A 201 -4.77 6.57 18.24
CA ALA A 201 -3.49 5.95 17.94
C ALA A 201 -3.70 4.46 17.63
N ASN A 202 -3.32 4.05 16.41
CA ASN A 202 -3.50 2.69 15.94
C ASN A 202 -2.15 2.07 15.59
N ARG A 203 -1.89 0.86 16.09
CA ARG A 203 -0.71 0.03 15.77
C ARG A 203 -0.42 0.00 14.28
N ARG A 204 -1.44 -0.19 13.44
CA ARG A 204 -1.29 -0.25 11.98
C ARG A 204 -0.79 1.07 11.39
N THR A 205 -1.35 2.19 11.83
CA THR A 205 -0.98 3.52 11.35
C THR A 205 0.43 3.90 11.80
N VAL A 206 0.78 3.59 13.05
CA VAL A 206 2.15 3.78 13.58
C VAL A 206 3.16 2.91 12.82
N HIS A 207 2.80 1.66 12.50
CA HIS A 207 3.64 0.78 11.69
C HIS A 207 3.88 1.36 10.29
N PHE A 208 2.84 1.83 9.60
CA PHE A 208 2.99 2.49 8.30
C PHE A 208 3.84 3.75 8.36
N ALA A 209 3.70 4.56 9.42
CA ALA A 209 4.54 5.72 9.65
C ALA A 209 6.01 5.34 9.83
N LEU A 210 6.29 4.36 10.69
CA LEU A 210 7.66 3.88 10.91
C LEU A 210 8.30 3.35 9.62
N GLN A 211 7.57 2.51 8.87
CA GLN A 211 8.07 1.98 7.60
C GLN A 211 8.31 3.09 6.55
N SER A 212 7.43 4.10 6.50
CA SER A 212 7.61 5.26 5.62
C SER A 212 8.88 6.02 5.99
N LEU A 213 9.07 6.35 7.27
CA LEU A 213 10.26 7.07 7.75
C LEU A 213 11.54 6.28 7.51
N LEU A 214 11.54 4.97 7.80
CA LEU A 214 12.69 4.10 7.54
C LEU A 214 13.06 4.13 6.05
N SER A 215 12.08 4.07 5.15
CA SER A 215 12.37 4.10 3.71
C SER A 215 12.86 5.45 3.16
N LEU A 216 12.49 6.56 3.81
CA LEU A 216 12.81 7.91 3.36
C LEU A 216 14.12 8.44 3.97
N PHE A 217 14.40 8.07 5.22
CA PHE A 217 15.52 8.58 5.99
C PHE A 217 16.65 7.56 6.20
N ASP A 218 16.66 6.42 5.49
CA ASP A 218 17.65 5.34 5.71
C ASP A 218 19.10 5.81 5.53
N SER A 219 19.66 6.30 6.62
CA SER A 219 21.05 6.22 7.01
C SER A 219 21.13 5.18 8.13
N THR A 220 21.25 3.91 7.75
CA THR A 220 21.69 2.74 8.56
C THR A 220 20.61 1.78 9.06
N GLU A 221 20.89 0.50 8.77
CA GLU A 221 20.11 -0.71 9.00
C GLU A 221 19.49 -0.81 10.40
N LEU A 222 18.18 -0.61 10.50
CA LEU A 222 17.39 -1.23 11.58
C LEU A 222 17.16 -2.71 11.23
N PRO A 223 17.26 -3.67 12.18
CA PRO A 223 17.18 -5.08 11.87
C PRO A 223 15.88 -5.47 11.16
N LYS A 224 16.02 -6.12 9.99
CA LYS A 224 14.94 -6.76 9.23
C LYS A 224 14.29 -7.89 10.05
N ARG A 225 13.30 -7.58 10.88
CA ARG A 225 12.29 -8.55 11.35
C ARG A 225 10.94 -7.88 11.61
N LEU A 226 10.28 -7.48 10.55
CA LEU A 226 8.81 -7.35 10.52
C LEU A 226 8.28 -7.95 9.22
N SER A 227 8.55 -9.25 9.04
CA SER A 227 7.66 -10.06 8.19
C SER A 227 6.36 -10.21 8.96
N LEU A 228 5.34 -9.45 8.55
CA LEU A 228 3.95 -9.70 8.92
C LEU A 228 3.60 -11.09 8.39
N ASP A 229 3.74 -12.12 9.20
CA ASP A 229 3.04 -13.37 8.91
C ASP A 229 1.54 -13.10 9.09
N SER A 230 0.83 -13.39 8.02
CA SER A 230 -0.61 -13.29 7.85
C SER A 230 -1.37 -14.01 8.97
N SER A 231 -1.92 -13.29 9.93
CA SER A 231 -3.04 -13.79 10.75
C SER A 231 -4.34 -13.68 9.96
N SER A 232 -4.54 -14.61 9.03
CA SER A 232 -5.86 -14.98 8.54
C SER A 232 -6.17 -16.39 9.07
N SER A 233 -6.60 -16.47 10.33
CA SER A 233 -7.09 -17.71 10.93
C SER A 233 -8.49 -18.01 10.40
N LEU A 234 -8.58 -18.90 9.41
CA LEU A 234 -9.83 -19.55 9.01
C LEU A 234 -9.76 -21.03 9.40
N GLU A 235 -9.83 -21.30 10.70
CA GLU A 235 -9.97 -22.67 11.20
C GLU A 235 -10.92 -22.65 12.40
N SER A 236 -12.22 -22.59 12.10
CA SER A 236 -13.29 -22.77 13.09
C SER A 236 -14.55 -23.21 12.38
N LEU A 237 -14.59 -24.47 11.96
CA LEU A 237 -15.81 -25.30 11.95
C LEU A 237 -15.38 -26.77 11.95
N ALA A 238 -14.97 -27.25 13.12
CA ALA A 238 -14.95 -28.68 13.40
C ALA A 238 -15.43 -28.92 14.83
N SER A 239 -16.46 -29.76 14.93
CA SER A 239 -16.92 -30.51 16.12
C SER A 239 -18.20 -30.00 16.79
N ALA A 240 -19.32 -30.61 16.40
CA ALA A 240 -20.28 -31.14 17.36
C ALA A 240 -20.75 -32.51 16.82
N GLN A 241 -20.34 -33.57 17.51
CA GLN A 241 -20.79 -34.96 17.33
C GLN A 241 -22.15 -35.18 18.01
N SER A 242 -22.77 -36.34 17.69
CA SER A 242 -23.92 -37.02 18.33
C SER A 242 -25.20 -36.93 17.49
N VAL A 243 -25.90 -38.00 17.07
CA VAL A 243 -26.19 -39.29 17.72
C VAL A 243 -26.56 -40.38 16.69
N SER A 244 -26.07 -41.60 16.95
CA SER A 244 -26.61 -42.96 16.74
C SER A 244 -27.68 -43.29 15.66
N ASN A 245 -27.40 -44.33 14.85
CA ASN A 245 -28.24 -45.55 14.81
C ASN A 245 -27.54 -46.75 14.13
N ALA A 246 -28.01 -47.94 14.50
CA ALA A 246 -27.30 -49.21 14.53
C ALA A 246 -27.31 -50.08 13.23
N LEU A 247 -26.32 -50.98 13.21
CA LEU A 247 -26.08 -52.28 12.48
C LEU A 247 -27.31 -53.20 12.23
N PRO A 248 -27.19 -54.42 11.59
CA PRO A 248 -26.06 -55.11 10.92
C PRO A 248 -26.43 -55.90 9.61
N LEU A 249 -25.48 -56.74 9.15
CA LEU A 249 -25.48 -57.85 8.16
C LEU A 249 -24.77 -57.46 6.84
N GLY A 250 -23.80 -58.18 6.29
CA GLY A 250 -23.28 -59.53 6.53
C GLY A 250 -22.87 -60.13 5.18
N TYR A 251 -21.69 -60.73 5.12
CA TYR A 251 -21.19 -61.70 4.12
C TYR A 251 -20.61 -61.26 2.74
N GLN A 252 -19.33 -61.67 2.59
CA GLN A 252 -18.70 -62.42 1.49
C GLN A 252 -18.10 -61.75 0.23
N GLN A 253 -16.96 -62.36 -0.14
CA GLN A 253 -15.95 -62.05 -1.16
C GLN A 253 -16.33 -62.55 -2.59
N PRO A 254 -15.52 -62.24 -3.65
CA PRO A 254 -15.90 -62.17 -5.07
C PRO A 254 -15.64 -63.51 -5.82
N PRO A 255 -15.86 -63.70 -7.16
CA PRO A 255 -15.05 -63.11 -8.26
C PRO A 255 -15.81 -62.91 -9.61
N PHE A 256 -15.08 -62.52 -10.66
CA PHE A 256 -15.26 -62.80 -12.12
C PHE A 256 -15.09 -61.55 -13.03
N SER A 257 -13.95 -61.51 -13.72
CA SER A 257 -13.76 -60.97 -15.09
C SER A 257 -13.66 -62.19 -16.05
N PRO A 258 -13.55 -62.11 -17.41
CA PRO A 258 -13.35 -60.99 -18.37
C PRO A 258 -14.42 -61.02 -19.52
N THR A 259 -14.52 -60.11 -20.49
CA THR A 259 -13.79 -59.89 -21.78
C THR A 259 -14.55 -58.74 -22.48
N GLY A 260 -13.96 -57.71 -23.09
CA GLY A 260 -13.31 -57.72 -24.40
C GLY A 260 -14.13 -56.89 -25.43
N ALA A 261 -13.44 -55.97 -26.13
CA ALA A 261 -13.78 -55.27 -27.39
C ALA A 261 -14.65 -53.97 -27.38
N ASP A 262 -13.94 -52.87 -27.64
CA ASP A 262 -14.14 -51.77 -28.61
C ASP A 262 -15.47 -51.03 -28.82
N SER A 263 -15.28 -49.70 -28.84
CA SER A 263 -15.99 -48.67 -29.62
C SER A 263 -17.31 -48.13 -29.04
N ILE A 264 -17.29 -46.90 -28.50
CA ILE A 264 -17.79 -45.66 -29.14
C ILE A 264 -17.93 -44.50 -28.13
N ALA A 265 -17.41 -43.34 -28.53
CA ALA A 265 -17.89 -41.97 -28.31
C ALA A 265 -17.96 -41.32 -26.90
N SER A 266 -17.65 -40.01 -26.93
CA SER A 266 -18.08 -38.92 -26.03
C SER A 266 -17.39 -38.81 -24.65
N ASP A 267 -16.99 -37.64 -24.16
CA ASP A 267 -16.97 -36.27 -24.68
C ASP A 267 -15.93 -35.47 -23.87
N ALA A 268 -15.11 -34.69 -24.56
CA ALA A 268 -14.33 -33.61 -23.95
C ALA A 268 -15.16 -32.34 -24.06
N ILE A 269 -15.56 -31.73 -22.94
CA ILE A 269 -16.14 -30.38 -22.95
C ILE A 269 -15.34 -29.47 -22.02
N SER A 270 -14.55 -28.64 -22.69
CA SER A 270 -14.08 -27.34 -22.23
C SER A 270 -15.27 -26.41 -22.05
N VAL A 271 -15.39 -25.76 -20.89
CA VAL A 271 -16.34 -24.66 -20.67
C VAL A 271 -15.63 -23.51 -19.96
N TYR A 272 -15.04 -22.63 -20.75
CA TYR A 272 -15.07 -21.20 -20.49
C TYR A 272 -16.13 -20.59 -21.40
N SER A 273 -17.19 -19.99 -20.82
CA SER A 273 -17.84 -18.82 -21.39
C SER A 273 -18.86 -18.17 -20.43
N LEU A 274 -18.52 -16.93 -20.07
CA LEU A 274 -19.38 -15.74 -20.05
C LEU A 274 -20.55 -15.69 -19.04
N SER A 275 -20.27 -15.05 -17.91
CA SER A 275 -21.28 -14.43 -17.05
C SER A 275 -21.57 -12.98 -17.49
N SER A 276 -22.84 -12.73 -17.78
CA SER A 276 -23.54 -11.45 -17.96
C SER A 276 -25.01 -11.82 -17.69
N ILE A 277 -25.87 -11.17 -16.90
CA ILE A 277 -26.02 -9.82 -16.36
C ILE A 277 -26.93 -9.99 -15.12
N ALA A 278 -26.79 -9.15 -14.08
CA ALA A 278 -27.95 -8.79 -13.25
C ALA A 278 -27.78 -7.36 -12.71
N SER A 279 -28.79 -6.56 -13.00
CA SER A 279 -28.93 -5.13 -12.76
C SER A 279 -29.01 -4.75 -11.28
N SER A 280 -28.62 -3.52 -10.95
CA SER A 280 -29.20 -2.79 -9.82
C SER A 280 -29.31 -1.31 -10.19
N MET A 281 -30.54 -0.82 -10.19
CA MET A 281 -30.88 0.60 -10.25
C MET A 281 -30.71 1.22 -8.87
N SER A 282 -30.11 2.41 -8.79
CA SER A 282 -30.39 3.35 -7.70
C SER A 282 -30.08 4.80 -8.11
N PHE A 283 -31.17 5.59 -8.11
CA PHE A 283 -31.33 7.01 -7.77
C PHE A 283 -30.15 7.98 -7.94
N VAL A 284 -30.35 8.98 -8.81
CA VAL A 284 -29.74 10.32 -8.66
C VAL A 284 -30.86 11.36 -8.56
N SER A 285 -30.90 12.08 -7.43
CA SER A 285 -31.74 13.24 -7.20
C SER A 285 -31.00 14.49 -7.69
N LYS A 286 -31.70 15.35 -8.44
CA LYS A 286 -31.20 16.60 -9.02
C LYS A 286 -31.44 17.77 -8.05
N PRO A 287 -30.47 18.66 -7.77
CA PRO A 287 -30.76 19.94 -7.16
C PRO A 287 -30.99 21.05 -8.21
N GLU A 288 -31.89 21.95 -7.82
CA GLU A 288 -32.23 23.29 -8.30
C GLU A 288 -31.27 23.99 -9.29
N GLY A 289 -31.85 24.49 -10.38
CA GLY A 289 -31.28 25.53 -11.22
C GLY A 289 -32.25 26.71 -11.29
N GLY A 290 -32.02 27.70 -10.42
CA GLY A 290 -32.61 29.03 -10.56
C GLY A 290 -31.65 29.93 -11.33
N SER A 291 -32.10 30.48 -12.45
CA SER A 291 -31.59 31.75 -12.95
C SER A 291 -32.62 32.37 -13.89
N GLU A 292 -33.18 33.48 -13.44
CA GLU A 292 -34.00 34.39 -14.23
C GLU A 292 -33.22 34.84 -15.48
N GLY A 293 -33.80 34.64 -16.65
CA GLY A 293 -33.33 35.14 -17.93
C GLY A 293 -34.39 36.05 -18.52
N GLY A 294 -34.29 37.34 -18.18
CA GLY A 294 -35.13 38.38 -18.74
C GLY A 294 -34.84 38.65 -20.22
N GLY A 295 -35.89 39.00 -20.94
CA GLY A 295 -35.84 39.69 -22.22
C GLY A 295 -37.21 40.34 -22.50
N PRO A 296 -37.36 41.19 -23.52
CA PRO A 296 -36.35 41.74 -24.42
C PRO A 296 -36.31 43.29 -24.40
N GLY A 297 -35.19 43.85 -24.84
CA GLY A 297 -35.09 45.26 -25.19
C GLY A 297 -35.86 45.58 -26.47
N GLY A 298 -36.49 46.76 -26.50
CA GLY A 298 -37.07 47.32 -27.70
C GLY A 298 -37.50 48.78 -27.52
N ARG A 299 -36.66 49.68 -28.05
CA ARG A 299 -37.00 50.81 -28.94
C ARG A 299 -36.79 52.23 -28.38
N GLN A 300 -36.07 53.01 -29.20
CA GLN A 300 -35.81 54.45 -29.15
C GLN A 300 -37.04 55.27 -29.62
N ASP A 301 -36.98 56.56 -29.27
CA ASP A 301 -37.87 57.70 -29.53
C ASP A 301 -39.10 57.87 -28.62
#